data_AF-A0A358XK98-F1
#
_entry.id   AF-A0A358XK98-F1
#
_cell.length_a   1.000
_cell.length_b   1.000
_cell.length_c   1.000
_cell.angle_alpha   90.00
_cell.angle_beta   90.00
_cell.angle_gamma   90.00
#
_symmetry.space_group_name_H-M   'P 1'
#
loop_
_entity.id
_entity.type
_entity.pdbx_description
1 polymer ?
#
loop_
_entity_poly.entity_id
_entity_poly.type
_entity_poly.pdbx_seq_one_letter_code
_entity_poly.pdbx_strand_id
1 'polypeptide(L)'
;MVNDAFMGKKQLLVRHEGEDYYGCCEMCKKRIPQEAAVRVAIDPFSKKEVDKATASIAITGDQGEVSYFENETNYRNYIKNLNL
;
A
#
# COMPACT_ATOMS: atom_id res chain seq x y z
N MET A 1 2.33 -3.19 1.08
CA MET A 1 2.74 -4.36 0.27
C MET A 1 3.70 -3.88 -0.81
N VAL A 2 4.74 -4.64 -1.14
CA VAL A 2 5.74 -4.19 -2.14
C VAL A 2 5.17 -4.15 -3.56
N ASN A 3 4.23 -5.05 -3.89
CA ASN A 3 3.74 -5.30 -5.24
C ASN A 3 2.38 -4.66 -5.57
N ASP A 4 1.83 -3.88 -4.64
CA ASP A 4 0.56 -3.14 -4.83
C ASP A 4 -0.60 -4.00 -5.37
N ALA A 5 -0.65 -5.27 -4.92
CA ALA A 5 -1.74 -6.17 -5.27
C ALA A 5 -2.14 -7.06 -4.08
N PHE A 6 -3.45 -7.25 -3.94
CA PHE A 6 -4.06 -8.20 -3.03
C PHE A 6 -3.76 -9.62 -3.50
N MET A 7 -3.03 -10.38 -2.69
CA MET A 7 -2.55 -11.70 -3.10
C MET A 7 -3.48 -12.86 -2.70
N GLY A 8 -4.56 -12.62 -1.94
CA GLY A 8 -5.43 -13.68 -1.44
C GLY A 8 -4.74 -14.73 -0.54
N LYS A 9 -3.50 -14.48 -0.13
CA LYS A 9 -2.68 -15.36 0.72
C LYS A 9 -1.80 -14.54 1.66
N LYS A 10 -1.36 -15.18 2.74
CA LYS A 10 -0.47 -14.56 3.73
C LYS A 10 0.82 -14.09 3.07
N GLN A 11 1.16 -12.81 3.28
CA GLN A 11 2.44 -12.22 2.88
C GLN A 11 3.47 -12.31 4.01
N LEU A 12 4.74 -12.09 3.66
CA LEU A 12 5.85 -12.12 4.61
C LEU A 12 5.93 -10.77 5.34
N LEU A 13 5.80 -10.81 6.67
CA LEU A 13 6.02 -9.66 7.54
C LEU A 13 7.50 -9.28 7.57
N VAL A 14 7.79 -7.99 7.44
CA VAL A 14 9.13 -7.41 7.54
C VAL A 14 9.05 -6.16 8.41
N ARG A 15 9.74 -6.21 9.55
CA ARG A 15 9.83 -5.07 10.48
C ARG A 15 10.97 -4.15 10.09
N HIS A 16 10.69 -2.85 10.01
CA HIS A 16 11.70 -1.84 9.73
C HIS A 16 11.34 -0.56 10.48
N GLU A 17 12.29 -0.05 11.28
CA GLU A 17 12.13 1.21 12.03
C GLU A 17 10.88 1.31 12.92
N GLY A 18 10.41 0.15 13.43
CA GLY A 18 9.24 0.08 14.30
C GLY A 18 7.91 -0.17 13.56
N GLU A 19 7.92 -0.15 12.22
CA GLU A 19 6.75 -0.36 11.38
C GLU A 19 6.71 -1.76 10.77
N ASP A 20 5.49 -2.25 10.49
CA ASP A 20 5.21 -3.57 9.92
C ASP A 20 4.90 -3.46 8.41
N TYR A 21 5.81 -3.96 7.57
CA TYR A 21 5.62 -4.03 6.11
C TYR A 21 5.41 -5.46 5.63
N TYR A 22 4.86 -5.61 4.42
CA TYR A 22 4.52 -6.91 3.85
C TYR A 22 5.09 -7.11 2.44
N GLY A 23 5.77 -8.24 2.25
CA GLY A 23 6.41 -8.64 1.01
C GLY A 23 5.87 -9.96 0.44
N CYS A 24 5.96 -10.13 -0.88
CA CYS A 24 5.47 -11.32 -1.56
C CYS A 24 6.48 -12.49 -1.59
N CYS A 25 7.77 -12.24 -1.31
CA CYS A 25 8.85 -13.23 -1.35
C CYS A 25 10.07 -12.81 -0.52
N GLU A 26 11.06 -13.70 -0.36
CA GLU A 26 12.30 -13.45 0.40
C GLU A 26 13.08 -12.22 -0.09
N MET A 27 13.01 -11.90 -1.38
CA MET A 27 13.62 -10.68 -1.92
C MET A 27 13.05 -9.42 -1.26
N CYS A 28 11.77 -9.40 -0.92
CA CYS A 28 11.15 -8.27 -0.23
C CYS A 28 11.75 -8.03 1.16
N LYS A 29 12.26 -9.07 1.85
CA LYS A 29 12.95 -8.90 3.14
C LYS A 29 14.25 -8.10 3.01
N LYS A 30 14.90 -8.14 1.84
CA LYS A 30 16.10 -7.34 1.55
C LYS A 30 15.74 -5.93 1.08
N ARG A 31 14.75 -5.82 0.20
CA ARG A 31 14.33 -4.54 -0.40
C ARG A 31 13.67 -3.62 0.62
N ILE A 32 12.79 -4.14 1.47
CA ILE A 32 12.03 -3.31 2.42
C ILE A 32 12.92 -2.46 3.32
N PRO A 33 14.02 -2.94 3.91
CA PRO A 33 14.90 -2.08 4.71
C PRO A 33 15.78 -1.13 3.87
N GLN A 34 16.11 -1.48 2.63
CA GLN A 34 17.12 -0.79 1.82
C GLN A 34 16.54 0.24 0.83
N GLU A 35 15.31 0.02 0.36
CA GLU A 35 14.69 0.80 -0.71
C GLU A 35 13.47 1.54 -0.15
N ALA A 36 13.62 2.82 0.21
CA ALA A 36 12.50 3.63 0.71
C ALA A 36 11.29 3.62 -0.25
N ALA A 37 11.53 3.57 -1.56
CA ALA A 37 10.50 3.53 -2.59
C ALA A 37 9.52 2.34 -2.46
N VAL A 38 9.91 1.22 -1.84
CA VAL A 38 8.99 0.07 -1.65
C VAL A 38 8.11 0.22 -0.40
N ARG A 39 8.42 1.20 0.45
CA ARG A 39 7.70 1.53 1.68
C ARG A 39 6.68 2.65 1.48
N VAL A 40 6.75 3.39 0.39
CA VAL A 40 5.86 4.53 0.11
C VAL A 40 4.94 4.28 -1.07
N ALA A 41 3.81 4.98 -1.07
CA ALA A 41 2.84 5.05 -2.17
C ALA A 41 2.35 6.50 -2.34
N ILE A 42 1.65 6.77 -3.45
CA ILE A 42 0.97 8.06 -3.66
C ILE A 42 -0.53 7.86 -3.44
N ASP A 43 -1.11 8.68 -2.55
CA ASP A 43 -2.56 8.73 -2.35
C ASP A 43 -3.25 9.18 -3.65
N PRO A 44 -4.12 8.35 -4.26
CA PRO A 44 -4.79 8.68 -5.51
C PRO A 44 -5.67 9.93 -5.44
N PHE A 45 -6.17 10.29 -4.26
CA PHE A 45 -7.01 11.47 -4.04
C PHE A 45 -6.17 12.71 -3.75
N SER A 46 -5.36 12.70 -2.68
CA SER A 46 -4.63 13.90 -2.24
C SER A 46 -3.32 14.14 -3.00
N LYS A 47 -2.83 13.14 -3.74
CA LYS A 47 -1.53 13.14 -4.44
C LYS A 47 -0.31 13.25 -3.55
N LYS A 48 -0.47 13.11 -2.24
CA LYS A 48 0.64 13.08 -1.29
C LYS A 48 1.29 11.70 -1.25
N GLU A 49 2.58 11.68 -0.94
CA GLU A 49 3.27 10.45 -0.54
C GLU A 49 2.77 10.01 0.84
N VAL A 50 2.56 8.70 1.00
CA VAL A 50 2.12 8.06 2.23
C VAL A 50 2.96 6.82 2.52
N ASP A 51 3.20 6.53 3.80
CA ASP A 51 3.85 5.29 4.22
C ASP A 51 2.85 4.13 4.15
N LYS A 52 3.23 3.05 3.45
CA LYS A 52 2.41 1.85 3.24
C LYS A 52 2.10 1.09 4.53
N ALA A 53 2.87 1.27 5.61
CA ALA A 53 2.63 0.63 6.91
C ALA A 53 1.48 1.30 7.69
N THR A 54 1.29 2.62 7.51
CA THR A 54 0.28 3.40 8.24
C THR A 54 -0.91 3.84 7.38
N ALA A 55 -0.79 3.76 6.06
CA ALA A 55 -1.84 4.12 5.13
C ALA A 55 -3.06 3.18 5.18
N SER A 56 -4.23 3.73 4.89
CA SER A 56 -5.44 2.97 4.60
C SER A 56 -5.30 2.28 3.24
N ILE A 57 -5.64 0.99 3.15
CA ILE A 57 -5.46 0.19 1.94
C ILE A 57 -6.81 -0.26 1.39
N ALA A 58 -7.00 -0.17 0.07
CA ALA A 58 -8.21 -0.66 -0.59
C ALA A 58 -7.90 -1.30 -1.94
N ILE A 59 -8.70 -2.29 -2.34
CA ILE A 59 -8.68 -2.84 -3.70
C ILE A 59 -9.37 -1.82 -4.61
N THR A 60 -8.68 -1.35 -5.62
CA THR A 60 -9.13 -0.27 -6.53
C THR A 60 -9.17 -0.69 -7.98
N GLY A 61 -8.59 -1.83 -8.34
CA GLY A 61 -8.68 -2.41 -9.69
C GLY A 61 -9.42 -3.74 -9.71
N ASP A 62 -9.86 -4.11 -10.92
CA ASP A 62 -10.67 -5.31 -11.15
C ASP A 62 -9.89 -6.62 -10.99
N GLN A 63 -8.55 -6.56 -10.95
CA GLN A 63 -7.66 -7.73 -10.86
C GLN A 63 -6.92 -7.80 -9.51
N GLY A 64 -7.41 -7.06 -8.51
CA GLY A 64 -6.85 -7.07 -7.16
C GLY A 64 -5.74 -6.06 -6.94
N GLU A 65 -5.57 -5.08 -7.84
CA GLU A 65 -4.71 -3.92 -7.62
C GLU A 65 -5.16 -3.19 -6.35
N VAL A 66 -4.20 -2.76 -5.54
CA VAL A 66 -4.48 -1.99 -4.33
C VAL A 66 -3.92 -0.58 -4.42
N SER A 67 -4.65 0.35 -3.84
CA SER A 67 -4.19 1.70 -3.59
C SER A 67 -4.04 1.96 -2.09
N TYR A 68 -3.19 2.92 -1.78
CA TYR A 68 -2.92 3.41 -0.42
C TYR A 68 -3.45 4.82 -0.29
N PHE A 69 -4.08 5.13 0.83
CA PHE A 69 -4.68 6.42 1.13
C PHE A 69 -4.17 6.93 2.47
N GLU A 70 -3.98 8.25 2.58
CA GLU A 70 -3.59 8.94 3.82
C GLU A 70 -4.58 8.63 4.95
N ASN A 71 -5.85 8.44 4.62
CA ASN A 71 -6.92 8.09 5.55
C ASN A 71 -8.17 7.58 4.81
N GLU A 72 -9.15 7.09 5.59
CA GLU A 72 -10.43 6.60 5.09
C GLU A 72 -11.26 7.68 4.38
N THR A 73 -11.16 8.94 4.80
CA THR A 73 -11.87 10.05 4.17
C THR A 73 -11.42 10.26 2.72
N ASN A 74 -10.11 10.19 2.45
CA ASN A 74 -9.57 10.26 1.10
C ASN A 74 -10.06 9.10 0.23
N TYR A 75 -10.08 7.88 0.77
CA TYR A 75 -10.66 6.72 0.08
C TYR A 75 -12.14 6.94 -0.28
N ARG A 76 -12.96 7.40 0.68
CA ARG A 76 -14.39 7.66 0.45
C ARG A 76 -14.62 8.72 -0.63
N ASN A 77 -13.83 9.79 -0.61
CA ASN A 77 -13.90 10.84 -1.64
C ASN A 77 -13.43 10.33 -3.02
N TYR A 78 -12.40 9.49 -3.05
CA TYR A 78 -11.92 8.86 -4.27
C TYR A 78 -13.00 8.00 -4.93
N ILE A 79 -13.65 7.11 -4.18
CA ILE A 79 -14.73 6.25 -4.71
C ILE A 79 -15.95 7.07 -5.14
N LYS A 80 -16.29 8.14 -4.42
CA LYS A 80 -17.37 9.05 -4.84
C LYS A 80 -17.07 9.68 -6.20
N ASN A 81 -15.83 10.09 -6.44
CA ASN A 81 -15.40 10.70 -7.70
C ASN A 81 -15.31 9.70 -8.87
N LEU A 82 -15.13 8.40 -8.60
CA LEU A 82 -15.14 7.36 -9.64
C LEU A 82 -16.55 6.97 -10.11
N ASN A 83 -17.56 7.17 -9.26
CA ASN A 83 -18.97 6.83 -9.52
C ASN A 83 -19.82 8.05 -9.93
N LEU A 84 -19.18 9.18 -10.25
CA LEU A 84 -19.78 10.38 -10.85
C LEU A 84 -19.45 10.42 -12.34
#